data_AF-A0A6A4HQQ1-F1
#
_entry.id   AF-A0A6A4HQQ1-F1
#
_cell.length_a   1.000
_cell.length_b   1.000
_cell.length_c   1.000
_cell.angle_alpha   90.00
_cell.angle_beta   90.00
_cell.angle_gamma   90.00
#
_symmetry.space_group_name_H-M   'P 1'
#
loop_
_entity.id
_entity.type
_entity.pdbx_description
1 polymer ?
#
loop_
_entity_poly.entity_id
_entity_poly.type
_entity_poly.pdbx_seq_one_letter_code
_entity_poly.pdbx_strand_id
1 'polypeptide(L)'
;LDEEEWDAIKGLVSALKILKDAMTFFSTNAPIIAAVIPAMDAIDEAFTTGIINKKVLSDPIHHALSIGKKTLNKYHTLTDNSDIYCMAMVLHPSLKLNYFCNAGWMDAWIEEAV
;
A
#
# COMPACT_ATOMS: atom_id res chain seq x y z
N LEU A 1 -10.76 3.39 -30.98
CA LEU A 1 -9.63 2.99 -30.15
C LEU A 1 -8.84 1.98 -30.95
N ASP A 2 -7.59 2.31 -31.23
CA ASP A 2 -6.66 1.36 -31.82
C ASP A 2 -6.20 0.32 -30.77
N GLU A 3 -5.40 -0.64 -31.20
CA GLU A 3 -4.93 -1.74 -30.35
C GLU A 3 -4.01 -1.24 -29.22
N GLU A 4 -3.19 -0.21 -29.50
CA GLU A 4 -2.27 0.40 -28.56
C GLU A 4 -3.02 1.16 -27.44
N GLU A 5 -4.04 1.94 -27.82
CA GLU A 5 -4.93 2.63 -26.88
C GLU A 5 -5.67 1.63 -25.98
N TRP A 6 -6.13 0.51 -26.54
CA TRP A 6 -6.78 -0.55 -25.75
C TRP A 6 -5.83 -1.21 -24.75
N ASP A 7 -4.58 -1.45 -25.14
CA ASP A 7 -3.58 -2.02 -24.24
C ASP A 7 -3.17 -1.03 -23.14
N ALA A 8 -3.08 0.27 -23.45
CA ALA A 8 -2.89 1.31 -22.45
C ALA A 8 -4.05 1.34 -21.44
N ILE A 9 -5.31 1.22 -21.89
CA ILE A 9 -6.48 1.15 -21.00
C ILE A 9 -6.42 -0.10 -20.12
N LYS A 10 -6.07 -1.27 -20.65
CA LYS A 10 -5.91 -2.50 -19.86
C LYS A 10 -4.82 -2.35 -18.81
N GLY A 11 -3.69 -1.73 -19.18
CA GLY A 11 -2.61 -1.41 -18.25
C GLY A 11 -3.10 -0.50 -17.12
N LEU A 12 -3.85 0.56 -17.45
CA LEU A 12 -4.41 1.48 -16.46
C LEU A 12 -5.39 0.79 -15.52
N VAL A 13 -6.33 0.00 -16.04
CA VAL A 13 -7.28 -0.76 -15.23
C VAL A 13 -6.56 -1.71 -14.28
N SER A 14 -5.51 -2.38 -14.76
CA SER A 14 -4.69 -3.28 -13.96
C SER A 14 -3.96 -2.53 -12.84
N ALA A 15 -3.37 -1.37 -13.15
CA ALA A 15 -2.67 -0.53 -12.18
C ALA A 15 -3.62 0.04 -11.10
N LEU A 16 -4.85 0.37 -11.45
CA LEU A 16 -5.85 0.92 -10.52
C LEU A 16 -6.56 -0.15 -9.68
N LYS A 17 -6.43 -1.43 -10.04
CA LYS A 17 -7.15 -2.53 -9.38
C LYS A 17 -6.88 -2.58 -7.88
N ILE A 18 -5.62 -2.44 -7.45
CA ILE A 18 -5.25 -2.48 -6.04
C ILE A 18 -5.93 -1.38 -5.22
N LEU A 19 -6.10 -0.18 -5.80
CA LEU A 19 -6.79 0.93 -5.14
C LEU A 19 -8.28 0.65 -5.00
N LYS A 20 -8.90 0.06 -6.03
CA LYS A 20 -10.30 -0.35 -5.97
C LYS A 20 -10.51 -1.43 -4.91
N ASP A 21 -9.62 -2.42 -4.85
CA ASP A 21 -9.70 -3.53 -3.90
C ASP A 21 -9.55 -3.00 -2.47
N ALA A 22 -8.57 -2.12 -2.22
CA ALA A 22 -8.39 -1.45 -0.93
C ALA A 22 -9.61 -0.61 -0.53
N MET A 23 -10.12 0.23 -1.44
CA MET A 23 -11.31 1.05 -1.19
C MET A 23 -12.53 0.18 -0.85
N THR A 24 -12.73 -0.91 -1.59
CA THR A 24 -13.84 -1.84 -1.37
C THR A 24 -13.70 -2.49 0.00
N PHE A 25 -12.50 -2.92 0.37
CA PHE A 25 -12.21 -3.48 1.69
C PHE A 25 -12.56 -2.51 2.82
N PHE A 26 -12.12 -1.25 2.72
CA PHE A 26 -12.43 -0.20 3.71
C PHE A 26 -13.88 0.28 3.71
N SER A 27 -14.65 -0.04 2.67
CA SER A 27 -16.09 0.28 2.60
C SER A 27 -16.97 -0.79 3.25
N THR A 28 -16.40 -1.90 3.74
CA THR A 28 -17.14 -2.91 4.49
C THR A 28 -17.32 -2.51 5.95
N ASN A 29 -18.10 -3.26 6.74
CA ASN A 29 -18.31 -3.00 8.17
C ASN A 29 -17.23 -3.64 9.08
N ALA A 30 -16.28 -4.39 8.50
CA ALA A 30 -15.21 -5.08 9.21
C ALA A 30 -13.82 -4.39 9.26
N PRO A 31 -13.50 -3.32 8.51
CA PRO A 31 -12.14 -2.81 8.44
C PRO A 31 -11.82 -2.06 9.74
N ILE A 32 -10.77 -2.53 10.39
CA ILE A 32 -10.24 -1.97 11.63
C ILE A 32 -9.00 -1.11 11.34
N ILE A 33 -8.68 -0.21 12.25
CA ILE A 33 -7.49 0.67 12.18
C ILE A 33 -6.21 -0.14 11.90
N ALA A 34 -6.09 -1.35 12.46
CA ALA A 34 -4.94 -2.24 12.26
C ALA A 34 -4.72 -2.70 10.81
N ALA A 35 -5.72 -2.56 9.92
CA ALA A 35 -5.61 -2.95 8.53
C ALA A 35 -5.09 -1.82 7.61
N VAL A 36 -4.95 -0.59 8.12
CA VAL A 36 -4.55 0.57 7.33
C VAL A 36 -3.11 0.44 6.84
N ILE A 37 -2.13 0.22 7.73
CA ILE A 37 -0.72 0.06 7.35
C ILE A 37 -0.55 -1.14 6.39
N PRO A 38 -1.08 -2.34 6.66
CA PRO A 38 -1.03 -3.45 5.70
C PRO A 38 -1.60 -3.15 4.32
N ALA A 39 -2.70 -2.40 4.25
CA ALA A 39 -3.26 -2.00 2.97
C ALA A 39 -2.37 -0.98 2.24
N MET A 40 -1.73 -0.06 2.96
CA MET A 40 -0.78 0.89 2.37
C MET A 40 0.47 0.17 1.84
N ASP A 41 1.01 -0.78 2.59
CA ASP A 41 2.15 -1.60 2.15
C ASP A 41 1.82 -2.40 0.88
N ALA A 42 0.61 -2.98 0.81
CA ALA A 42 0.14 -3.70 -0.38
C ALA A 42 -0.01 -2.77 -1.61
N ILE A 43 -0.49 -1.54 -1.42
CA ILE A 43 -0.56 -0.55 -2.51
C ILE A 43 0.85 -0.13 -2.93
N ASP A 44 1.76 0.06 -1.97
CA ASP A 44 3.15 0.45 -2.25
C ASP A 44 3.89 -0.61 -3.06
N GLU A 45 3.75 -1.88 -2.69
CA GLU A 45 4.29 -3.03 -3.41
C GLU A 45 3.73 -3.11 -4.83
N ALA A 46 2.40 -2.95 -4.98
CA ALA A 46 1.74 -2.97 -6.28
C ALA A 46 2.21 -1.83 -7.19
N PHE A 47 2.35 -0.62 -6.65
CA PHE A 47 2.88 0.53 -7.40
C PHE A 47 4.34 0.33 -7.78
N THR A 48 5.16 -0.16 -6.87
CA THR A 48 6.58 -0.45 -7.13
C THR A 48 6.74 -1.49 -8.22
N THR A 49 5.97 -2.58 -8.13
CA THR A 49 5.93 -3.64 -9.14
C THR A 49 5.48 -3.10 -10.50
N GLY A 50 4.44 -2.26 -10.52
CA GLY A 50 3.96 -1.59 -11.73
C GLY A 50 5.02 -0.66 -12.33
N ILE A 51 5.75 0.10 -11.51
CA ILE A 51 6.82 1.00 -11.96
C ILE A 51 8.00 0.21 -12.56
N ILE A 52 8.38 -0.92 -11.96
CA ILE A 52 9.50 -1.75 -12.41
C ILE A 52 9.14 -2.54 -13.68
N ASN A 53 7.89 -3.00 -13.80
CA ASN A 53 7.44 -3.83 -14.92
C ASN A 53 7.11 -3.00 -16.17
N LYS A 54 8.16 -2.52 -16.85
CA LYS A 54 8.09 -1.72 -18.09
C LYS A 54 7.50 -2.44 -19.31
N LYS A 55 7.17 -3.73 -19.20
CA LYS A 55 6.60 -4.50 -20.32
C LYS A 55 5.08 -4.40 -20.42
N VAL A 56 4.41 -3.94 -19.37
CA VAL A 56 2.95 -4.03 -19.24
C VAL A 56 2.27 -2.65 -19.23
N LEU A 57 2.98 -1.61 -18.81
CA LEU A 57 2.41 -0.27 -18.64
C LEU A 57 3.09 0.74 -19.58
N SER A 58 2.31 1.70 -20.06
CA SER A 58 2.83 2.80 -20.88
C SER A 58 3.54 3.85 -20.02
N ASP A 59 4.43 4.64 -20.64
CA ASP A 59 5.20 5.70 -19.95
C ASP A 59 4.33 6.67 -19.13
N PRO A 60 3.16 7.14 -19.63
CA PRO A 60 2.27 7.99 -18.82
C PRO A 60 1.78 7.31 -17.54
N ILE A 61 1.51 6.00 -17.58
CA ILE A 61 1.04 5.24 -16.43
C ILE A 61 2.18 5.06 -15.41
N HIS A 62 3.40 4.78 -15.87
CA HIS A 62 4.58 4.74 -14.98
C HIS A 62 4.79 6.06 -14.25
N HIS A 63 4.63 7.18 -14.96
CA HIS A 63 4.74 8.50 -14.35
C HIS A 63 3.64 8.75 -13.32
N ALA A 64 2.39 8.41 -13.66
CA ALA A 64 1.25 8.53 -12.75
C ALA A 64 1.43 7.67 -11.49
N LEU A 65 1.88 6.42 -11.62
CA LEU A 65 2.20 5.54 -10.48
C LEU A 65 3.30 6.12 -9.60
N SER A 66 4.32 6.73 -10.19
CA SER A 66 5.41 7.36 -9.43
C SER A 66 4.91 8.55 -8.59
N ILE A 67 3.97 9.35 -9.13
CA ILE A 67 3.31 10.43 -8.39
C ILE A 67 2.40 9.87 -7.29
N GLY A 68 1.63 8.82 -7.62
CA GLY A 68 0.76 8.12 -6.67
C GLY A 68 1.56 7.57 -5.49
N LYS A 69 2.69 6.90 -5.74
CA LYS A 69 3.59 6.37 -4.72
C LYS A 69 4.15 7.46 -3.81
N LYS A 70 4.59 8.60 -4.37
CA LYS A 70 5.03 9.75 -3.54
C LYS A 70 3.95 10.25 -2.60
N THR A 71 2.71 10.27 -3.08
CA THR A 71 1.55 10.66 -2.27
C THR A 71 1.27 9.63 -1.18
N LEU A 72 1.29 8.34 -1.52
CA LEU A 72 1.13 7.24 -0.57
C LEU A 72 2.19 7.29 0.53
N ASN A 73 3.47 7.42 0.16
CA ASN A 73 4.59 7.49 1.10
C ASN A 73 4.43 8.62 2.13
N LYS A 74 3.91 9.78 1.72
CA LYS A 74 3.65 10.88 2.65
C LYS A 74 2.65 10.47 3.74
N TYR A 75 1.55 9.82 3.37
CA TYR A 75 0.57 9.35 4.33
C TYR A 75 1.07 8.15 5.12
N HIS A 76 1.89 7.30 4.50
CA HIS A 76 2.49 6.13 5.13
C HIS A 76 3.34 6.56 6.32
N THR A 77 4.27 7.50 6.10
CA THR A 77 5.07 8.09 7.18
C THR A 77 4.22 8.73 8.30
N LEU A 78 3.08 9.33 7.99
CA LEU A 78 2.21 9.91 9.02
C LEU A 78 1.47 8.84 9.83
N THR A 79 1.05 7.75 9.18
CA THR A 79 0.38 6.61 9.83
C THR A 79 1.37 5.83 10.69
N ASP A 80 2.59 5.63 10.22
CA ASP A 80 3.66 4.92 10.93
C ASP A 80 4.10 5.64 12.21
N ASN A 81 4.15 6.97 12.17
CA ASN A 81 4.49 7.79 13.34
C ASN A 81 3.32 7.99 14.32
N SER A 82 2.17 7.37 14.07
CA SER A 82 0.99 7.52 14.91
C SER A 82 0.80 6.31 15.82
N ASP A 83 0.89 6.55 17.12
CA ASP A 83 0.72 5.53 18.16
C ASP A 83 -0.59 4.75 18.01
N ILE A 84 -1.66 5.39 17.53
CA ILE A 84 -2.98 4.75 17.38
C ILE A 84 -2.92 3.59 16.37
N TYR A 85 -2.24 3.77 15.24
CA TYR A 85 -2.14 2.74 14.23
C TYR A 85 -1.20 1.62 14.67
N CYS A 86 -0.05 1.97 15.24
CA CYS A 86 0.90 1.01 15.78
C CYS A 86 0.29 0.17 16.91
N MET A 87 -0.36 0.80 17.91
CA MET A 87 -1.05 0.10 18.99
C MET A 87 -2.16 -0.82 18.47
N ALA A 88 -2.95 -0.37 17.49
CA ALA A 88 -4.00 -1.20 16.91
C ALA A 88 -3.43 -2.48 16.27
N MET A 89 -2.27 -2.40 15.62
CA MET A 89 -1.59 -3.56 15.03
C MET A 89 -0.99 -4.49 16.08
N VAL A 90 -0.36 -3.94 17.12
CA VAL A 90 0.19 -4.73 18.24
C VAL A 90 -0.91 -5.51 18.96
N LEU A 91 -2.08 -4.89 19.19
CA LEU A 91 -3.23 -5.52 19.83
C LEU A 91 -3.99 -6.48 18.89
N HIS A 92 -3.75 -6.44 17.58
CA HIS A 92 -4.42 -7.31 16.64
C HIS A 92 -3.93 -8.77 16.76
N PRO A 93 -4.82 -9.76 16.99
CA PRO A 93 -4.43 -11.14 17.30
C PRO A 93 -3.51 -11.80 16.26
N SER A 94 -3.65 -11.44 14.99
CA SER A 94 -2.94 -12.05 13.86
C SER A 94 -1.73 -11.25 13.37
N LEU A 95 -1.60 -9.96 13.71
CA LEU A 95 -0.48 -9.11 13.24
C LEU A 95 0.60 -9.04 14.32
N LYS A 96 0.25 -8.56 15.52
CA LYS A 96 1.13 -8.39 16.69
C LYS A 96 2.50 -7.80 16.30
N LEU A 97 3.54 -8.12 17.07
CA LEU A 97 4.93 -7.74 16.78
C LEU A 97 5.49 -8.42 15.53
N ASN A 98 4.92 -9.57 15.12
CA ASN A 98 5.42 -10.33 13.98
C ASN A 98 5.35 -9.54 12.67
N TYR A 99 4.34 -8.68 12.52
CA TYR A 99 4.24 -7.79 11.37
C TYR A 99 5.45 -6.85 11.28
N PHE A 100 5.78 -6.15 12.36
CA PHE A 100 6.88 -5.20 12.42
C PHE A 100 8.24 -5.88 12.19
N CYS A 101 8.43 -7.08 12.75
CA CYS A 101 9.63 -7.90 12.48
C CYS A 101 9.77 -8.20 10.98
N ASN A 102 8.69 -8.63 10.33
CA ASN A 102 8.71 -8.99 8.91
C ASN A 102 8.81 -7.77 7.98
N ALA A 103 8.25 -6.63 8.40
CA ALA A 103 8.33 -5.37 7.66
C ALA A 103 9.69 -4.67 7.80
N GLY A 104 10.59 -5.19 8.65
CA GLY A 104 11.95 -4.64 8.83
C GLY A 104 12.00 -3.36 9.68
N TRP A 105 11.06 -3.18 10.61
CA TRP A 105 10.89 -1.95 11.40
C TRP A 105 11.74 -1.87 12.69
N MET A 106 12.59 -2.84 13.04
CA MET A 106 13.36 -2.85 14.31
C MET A 106 14.78 -2.30 14.15
N ASP A 107 15.27 -1.38 14.99
CA ASP A 107 15.50 -1.62 16.44
C ASP A 107 14.82 -0.66 17.45
N ALA A 108 14.41 0.56 17.09
CA ALA A 108 14.05 1.58 18.11
C ALA A 108 12.71 1.33 18.85
N TRP A 109 11.71 0.74 18.20
CA TRP A 109 10.35 0.66 18.76
C TRP A 109 10.10 -0.50 19.72
N ILE A 110 10.88 -1.59 19.66
CA ILE A 110 10.72 -2.72 20.59
C ILE A 110 11.27 -2.38 21.98
N GLU A 111 12.31 -1.56 22.07
CA GLU A 111 12.84 -1.13 23.37
C GLU A 111 11.90 -0.19 24.13
N GLU A 112 11.05 0.57 23.44
CA GLU A 112 10.15 1.55 24.06
C GLU A 112 8.77 0.95 24.45
N ALA A 113 8.40 -0.19 23.87
CA ALA A 113 7.12 -0.87 24.11
C ALA A 113 7.19 -2.02 25.15
N VAL A 114 8.39 -2.45 25.55
CA VAL A 114 8.65 -3.46 26.60
C VAL A 114 8.95 -2.77 27.92
#